data_AF-A0A2Z5UK51-F1
#
_entry.id   AF-A0A2Z5UK51-F1
#
_cell.length_a   1.000
_cell.length_b   1.000
_cell.length_c   1.000
_cell.angle_alpha   90.00
_cell.angle_beta   90.00
_cell.angle_gamma   90.00
#
_symmetry.space_group_name_H-M   'P 1'
#
loop_
_entity.id
_entity.type
_entity.pdbx_description
1 polymer ?
#
loop_
_entity_poly.entity_id
_entity_poly.type
_entity_poly.pdbx_seq_one_letter_code
_entity_poly.pdbx_strand_id
1 'polypeptide(L)'
;MEPTLCNGDEVMISRVRAQESVREGLYAIRGSSEIFVRRIAIDPTKNRLTVLTDHPAYPSWQGIQRKGVDIVGRVIWIGARVA
;
A
#
# COMPACT_ATOMS: atom_id res chain seq x y z
N MET A 1 -3.78 -8.39 -5.21
CA MET A 1 -2.48 -7.75 -5.57
C MET A 1 -1.58 -8.84 -6.14
N GLU A 2 -2.11 -9.68 -7.03
CA GLU A 2 -1.40 -10.86 -7.54
C GLU A 2 -0.27 -10.42 -8.50
N PRO A 3 0.91 -11.06 -8.45
CA PRO A 3 1.22 -12.28 -7.68
C PRO A 3 1.72 -12.03 -6.25
N THR A 4 1.88 -10.77 -5.82
CA THR A 4 2.47 -10.44 -4.51
C THR A 4 1.59 -10.83 -3.32
N LEU A 5 0.28 -10.69 -3.46
CA LEU A 5 -0.71 -11.07 -2.45
C LEU A 5 -1.99 -11.55 -3.13
N CYS A 6 -2.33 -12.81 -2.84
CA CYS A 6 -3.50 -13.54 -3.31
C CYS A 6 -4.65 -13.43 -2.30
N ASN A 7 -5.86 -13.77 -2.76
CA ASN A 7 -6.99 -13.85 -1.85
C ASN A 7 -6.76 -14.96 -0.79
N GLY A 8 -7.05 -14.64 0.47
CA GLY A 8 -6.85 -15.55 1.60
C GLY A 8 -5.45 -15.50 2.24
N ASP A 9 -4.51 -14.75 1.64
CA ASP A 9 -3.22 -14.47 2.28
C ASP A 9 -3.39 -13.52 3.47
N GLU A 10 -2.53 -13.69 4.47
CA GLU A 10 -2.49 -12.86 5.66
C GLU A 10 -1.32 -11.86 5.58
N VAL A 11 -1.49 -10.68 6.17
CA VAL A 11 -0.45 -9.66 6.23
C VAL A 11 -0.25 -9.16 7.66
N MET A 12 1.01 -8.95 8.04
CA MET A 12 1.35 -8.26 9.27
C MET A 12 1.66 -6.80 8.97
N ILE A 13 1.01 -5.89 9.70
CA ILE A 13 1.09 -4.44 9.47
C ILE A 13 1.72 -3.77 10.68
N SER A 14 2.83 -3.07 10.46
CA SER A 14 3.36 -2.09 11.41
C SER A 14 2.57 -0.80 11.25
N ARG A 15 1.80 -0.42 12.29
CA ARG A 15 0.99 0.80 12.29
C ARG A 15 1.90 2.03 12.18
N VAL A 16 1.57 2.92 11.24
CA VAL A 16 2.27 4.20 11.11
C VAL A 16 1.97 5.06 12.34
N ARG A 17 3.03 5.66 12.91
CA ARG A 17 2.91 6.60 14.03
C ARG A 17 2.79 8.04 13.52
N ALA A 18 2.23 8.92 14.35
CA ALA A 18 2.24 10.35 14.06
C ALA A 18 3.68 10.82 13.83
N GLN A 19 3.92 11.52 12.72
CA GLN A 19 5.21 12.03 12.22
C GLN A 19 6.12 11.02 11.47
N GLU A 20 5.72 9.77 11.28
CA GLU A 20 6.52 8.85 10.46
C GLU A 20 6.42 9.20 8.97
N SER A 21 7.57 9.30 8.30
CA SER A 21 7.60 9.56 6.86
C SER A 21 7.30 8.29 6.07
N VAL A 22 6.36 8.40 5.13
CA VAL A 22 6.04 7.31 4.20
C VAL A 22 7.25 7.06 3.30
N ARG A 23 7.63 5.79 3.17
CA ARG A 23 8.72 5.30 2.30
C ARG A 23 8.17 4.35 1.23
N GLU A 24 8.94 4.08 0.18
CA GLU A 24 8.67 3.02 -0.81
C GLU A 24 8.28 1.69 -0.14
N GLY A 25 7.25 1.00 -0.62
CA GLY A 25 6.90 -0.36 -0.16
C GLY A 25 5.41 -0.67 -0.14
N LEU A 26 5.03 -1.79 0.47
CA LEU A 26 3.64 -2.21 0.60
C LEU A 26 2.99 -1.60 1.84
N TYR A 27 1.79 -1.06 1.68
CA TYR A 27 1.02 -0.43 2.75
C TYR A 27 -0.43 -0.88 2.72
N ALA A 28 -0.99 -0.98 3.92
CA ALA A 28 -2.43 -0.94 4.10
C ALA A 28 -2.89 0.51 4.04
N ILE A 29 -3.77 0.82 3.10
CA ILE A 29 -4.37 2.14 2.91
C ILE A 29 -5.87 2.05 3.16
N ARG A 30 -6.42 3.06 3.84
CA ARG A 30 -7.85 3.14 4.13
C ARG A 30 -8.56 3.82 2.96
N GLY A 31 -9.52 3.11 2.38
CA GLY A 31 -10.53 3.67 1.51
C GLY A 31 -11.77 4.11 2.28
N SER A 32 -12.81 4.51 1.56
CA SER A 32 -14.09 4.92 2.16
C SER A 32 -14.79 3.77 2.91
N SER A 33 -14.76 2.56 2.36
CA SER A 33 -15.48 1.39 2.91
C SER A 33 -14.57 0.22 3.29
N GLU A 34 -13.32 0.20 2.83
CA GLU A 34 -12.45 -0.97 2.95
C GLU A 34 -10.97 -0.57 3.13
N ILE A 35 -10.13 -1.56 3.46
CA ILE A 35 -8.68 -1.39 3.52
C ILE A 35 -8.07 -2.13 2.35
N PHE A 36 -7.23 -1.45 1.58
CA PHE A 36 -6.50 -2.03 0.47
C PHE A 36 -5.04 -2.25 0.85
N VAL A 37 -4.44 -3.34 0.39
CA VAL A 37 -2.97 -3.44 0.31
C VAL A 37 -2.53 -2.93 -1.05
N ARG A 38 -1.62 -1.95 -1.07
CA ARG A 38 -1.07 -1.34 -2.29
C ARG A 38 0.42 -1.07 -2.13
N ARG A 39 1.12 -0.92 -3.26
CA ARG A 39 2.52 -0.51 -3.27
C ARG A 39 2.62 1.00 -3.41
N ILE A 40 3.31 1.67 -2.51
CA ILE A 40 3.57 3.09 -2.59
C ILE A 40 4.90 3.31 -3.29
N ALA A 41 4.84 4.13 -4.33
CA ALA A 41 6.00 4.75 -4.97
C ALA A 41 5.99 6.27 -4.75
N ILE A 42 7.14 6.87 -4.51
CA ILE A 42 7.36 8.25 -4.15
C ILE A 42 7.98 8.93 -5.36
N ASP A 43 7.39 10.05 -5.75
CA ASP A 43 8.05 10.98 -6.67
C ASP A 43 8.97 11.90 -5.85
N PRO A 44 10.31 11.76 -5.96
CA PRO A 44 11.26 12.56 -5.20
C PRO A 44 11.24 14.03 -5.62
N THR A 45 10.73 14.35 -6.81
CA THR A 45 10.75 15.71 -7.37
C THR A 45 9.48 16.51 -7.05
N LYS A 46 8.34 15.85 -6.84
CA LYS A 46 7.03 16.52 -6.77
C LYS A 46 6.32 16.42 -5.41
N ASN A 47 6.95 15.85 -4.38
CA ASN A 47 6.32 15.58 -3.08
C ASN A 47 4.96 14.87 -3.22
N ARG A 48 4.87 14.00 -4.23
CA ARG A 48 3.69 13.20 -4.56
C ARG A 48 4.05 11.74 -4.45
N LEU A 49 3.02 10.90 -4.41
CA LEU A 49 3.16 9.47 -4.46
C LEU A 49 2.24 8.89 -5.54
N THR A 50 2.58 7.67 -5.94
CA THR A 50 1.76 6.81 -6.77
C THR A 50 1.39 5.59 -5.94
N VAL A 51 0.10 5.28 -5.89
CA VAL A 51 -0.43 4.05 -5.29
C VAL A 51 -0.52 3.02 -6.41
N LEU A 52 0.49 2.17 -6.47
CA LEU A 52 0.63 1.10 -7.44
C LEU A 52 -0.17 -0.14 -7.04
N THR A 53 -0.57 -0.87 -8.07
CA THR A 53 -1.13 -2.22 -7.96
C THR A 53 -0.23 -3.19 -8.68
N ASP A 54 0.02 -4.33 -8.06
CA ASP A 54 0.79 -5.40 -8.69
C ASP A 54 -0.10 -6.25 -9.62
N HIS A 55 -1.43 -6.16 -9.46
CA HIS A 55 -2.39 -6.88 -10.30
C HIS A 55 -2.65 -6.13 -11.63
N PRO A 56 -2.37 -6.74 -12.80
CA PRO A 56 -2.40 -6.07 -14.10
C PRO A 56 -3.79 -5.60 -14.57
N ALA A 57 -4.86 -6.20 -14.07
CA ALA A 57 -6.23 -5.84 -14.44
C ALA A 57 -6.72 -4.55 -13.75
N TYR A 58 -5.98 -4.05 -12.76
CA TYR A 58 -6.38 -2.89 -11.98
C TYR A 58 -5.45 -1.71 -12.28
N PRO A 59 -5.98 -0.47 -12.28
CA PRO A 59 -5.16 0.72 -12.50
C PRO A 59 -4.39 1.12 -11.25
N SER A 60 -3.24 1.76 -11.46
CA SER A 60 -2.51 2.49 -10.42
C SER A 60 -3.06 3.91 -10.29
N TRP A 61 -2.97 4.51 -9.10
CA TRP A 61 -3.40 5.88 -8.85
C TRP A 61 -2.21 6.81 -8.75
N GLN A 62 -2.05 7.72 -9.71
CA GLN A 62 -0.87 8.56 -9.84
C GLN A 62 -1.06 9.95 -9.24
N GLY A 63 0.05 10.60 -8.89
CA GLY A 63 0.07 12.01 -8.54
C GLY A 63 -0.68 12.35 -7.25
N ILE A 64 -0.85 11.40 -6.32
CA ILE A 64 -1.53 11.68 -5.06
C ILE A 64 -0.61 12.51 -4.16
N GLN A 65 -1.16 13.52 -3.49
CA GLN A 65 -0.42 14.22 -2.44
C GLN A 65 -0.14 13.27 -1.27
N ARG A 66 1.03 13.38 -0.64
CA ARG A 66 1.38 12.51 0.51
C ARG A 66 0.35 12.53 1.65
N LYS A 67 -0.32 13.67 1.87
CA LYS A 67 -1.39 13.82 2.88
C LYS A 67 -2.78 13.37 2.40
N GLY A 68 -2.93 13.09 1.10
CA GLY A 68 -4.20 12.70 0.48
C GLY A 68 -4.47 11.20 0.52
N VAL A 69 -3.59 10.40 1.14
CA VAL A 69 -3.81 8.97 1.38
C VAL A 69 -3.86 8.73 2.88
N ASP A 70 -4.91 8.08 3.33
CA ASP A 70 -5.01 7.58 4.70
C ASP A 70 -4.26 6.24 4.80
N ILE A 71 -3.12 6.26 5.47
CA ILE A 71 -2.25 5.10 5.64
C ILE A 71 -2.50 4.49 7.02
N VAL A 72 -2.90 3.21 7.01
CA VAL A 72 -3.05 2.42 8.23
C VAL A 72 -1.68 2.00 8.76
N GLY A 73 -0.80 1.54 7.87
CA GLY A 73 0.53 1.08 8.23
C GLY A 73 1.27 0.38 7.10
N ARG A 74 2.56 0.10 7.32
CA ARG A 74 3.42 -0.63 6.38
C ARG A 74 3.21 -2.14 6.55
N VAL A 75 3.06 -2.85 5.44
CA VAL A 75 3.13 -4.32 5.44
C VAL A 75 4.58 -4.73 5.65
N ILE A 76 4.82 -5.50 6.71
CA ILE A 76 6.17 -5.97 7.10
C ILE A 76 6.37 -7.46 6.87
N TRP A 77 5.28 -8.20 6.68
CA TRP A 77 5.29 -9.64 6.41
C TRP A 77 4.02 -10.06 5.67
N ILE A 78 4.15 -11.11 4.84
CA ILE A 78 3.07 -11.75 4.10
C ILE A 78 3.13 -13.25 4.38
N GLY A 79 1.98 -13.84 4.71
CA GLY A 79 1.78 -15.26 4.89
C GLY A 79 0.85 -15.79 3.82
N ALA A 80 1.36 -16.71 3.00
CA ALA A 80 0.58 -17.38 1.98
C ALA A 80 0.21 -18.80 2.43
N ARG A 81 -1.00 -19.24 2.09
CA ARG A 81 -1.38 -20.65 2.27
C ARG A 81 -0.69 -21.50 1.23
N VAL A 82 -0.15 -22.63 1.67
CA VAL A 82 0.55 -23.59 0.78
C VAL A 82 -0.37 -24.78 0.42
N ALA A 83 -1.59 -24.84 0.98
CA ALA A 83 -2.61 -25.85 0.68
C ALA A 83 -4.04 -25.38 1.04
#